data_AF-A0A0N4X1V9-F1
#
_entry.id   AF-A0A0N4X1V9-F1
#
_cell.length_a   1.000
_cell.length_b   1.000
_cell.length_c   1.000
_cell.angle_alpha   90.00
_cell.angle_beta   90.00
_cell.angle_gamma   90.00
#
_symmetry.space_group_name_H-M   'P 1'
#
loop_
_entity.id
_entity.type
_entity.pdbx_description
1 polymer ?
#
loop_
_entity_poly.entity_id
_entity_poly.type
_entity_poly.pdbx_seq_one_letter_code
_entity_poly.pdbx_strand_id
1 'polypeptide(L)'
;MMNNLDIGNEIQKIRGGSLVNDMYMHMNIKLQCMNKISNDCKWINGLKYYAYSAHDTTVYAFFSIFGIQSKVISTCGYPDYSAGAFVELWLNRADNKAYFKMRYHQNDGNVTLYPVTHLIDACDGRKYCSLDVFKAAADRSRSDIPMSEMIRERGRMAYIALECEA
;
A
#
# COMPACT_ATOMS: atom_id res chain seq x y z
N MET A 1 -6.97 -7.97 -21.75
CA MET A 1 -8.07 -8.78 -21.19
C MET A 1 -8.01 -10.15 -21.82
N MET A 2 -7.81 -11.20 -21.01
CA MET A 2 -8.00 -12.59 -21.44
C MET A 2 -9.26 -13.09 -20.72
N ASN A 3 -10.26 -13.59 -21.45
CA ASN A 3 -11.50 -14.13 -20.88
C ASN A 3 -12.24 -13.20 -19.88
N ASN A 4 -12.35 -11.90 -20.21
CA ASN A 4 -12.96 -10.88 -19.35
C ASN A 4 -12.26 -10.67 -17.98
N LEU A 5 -11.04 -11.18 -17.83
CA LEU A 5 -10.19 -11.00 -16.65
C LEU A 5 -9.17 -9.88 -16.91
N ASP A 6 -9.10 -8.92 -15.99
CA ASP A 6 -8.00 -7.96 -15.94
C ASP A 6 -6.82 -8.57 -15.19
N ILE A 7 -5.94 -9.21 -15.95
CA ILE A 7 -4.72 -9.85 -15.44
C ILE A 7 -3.86 -8.88 -14.63
N GLY A 8 -3.82 -7.60 -15.00
CA GLY A 8 -3.06 -6.59 -14.26
C GLY A 8 -3.62 -6.40 -12.85
N ASN A 9 -4.94 -6.30 -12.74
CA ASN A 9 -5.63 -6.22 -11.45
C ASN A 9 -5.47 -7.50 -10.62
N GLU A 10 -5.56 -8.68 -11.24
CA GLU A 10 -5.39 -9.95 -10.53
C GLU A 10 -3.96 -10.13 -9.98
N ILE A 11 -2.95 -9.71 -10.74
CA ILE A 11 -1.56 -9.70 -10.24
C ILE A 11 -1.41 -8.74 -9.06
N GLN A 12 -2.04 -7.56 -9.12
CA GLN A 12 -2.05 -6.59 -8.01
C GLN A 12 -2.66 -7.17 -6.74
N LYS A 13 -3.82 -7.86 -6.85
CA LYS A 13 -4.46 -8.55 -5.72
C LYS A 13 -3.50 -9.54 -5.04
N ILE A 14 -2.81 -10.37 -5.82
CA ILE A 14 -1.91 -11.40 -5.28
C ILE A 14 -0.64 -10.79 -4.70
N ARG A 15 -0.01 -9.80 -5.36
CA ARG A 15 1.32 -9.32 -4.97
C ARG A 15 1.31 -8.22 -3.90
N GLY A 16 0.36 -7.30 -3.96
CA GLY A 16 0.30 -6.14 -3.04
C GLY A 16 -1.03 -5.98 -2.31
N GLY A 17 -2.07 -6.70 -2.74
CA GLY A 17 -3.43 -6.49 -2.26
C GLY A 17 -3.58 -6.67 -0.76
N SER A 18 -3.00 -7.72 -0.19
CA SER A 18 -3.01 -7.96 1.26
C SER A 18 -2.36 -6.81 2.04
N LEU A 19 -1.22 -6.30 1.57
CA LEU A 19 -0.51 -5.19 2.21
C LEU A 19 -1.34 -3.90 2.23
N VAL A 20 -1.90 -3.51 1.09
CA VAL A 20 -2.71 -2.27 0.99
C VAL A 20 -4.00 -2.39 1.81
N ASN A 21 -4.64 -3.56 1.81
CA ASN A 21 -5.82 -3.81 2.63
C ASN A 21 -5.51 -3.73 4.14
N ASP A 22 -4.39 -4.32 4.57
CA ASP A 22 -3.95 -4.27 5.97
C ASP A 22 -3.63 -2.84 6.42
N MET A 23 -2.91 -2.08 5.59
CA MET A 23 -2.66 -0.65 5.83
C MET A 23 -3.96 0.15 5.97
N TYR A 24 -4.92 -0.03 5.05
CA TYR A 24 -6.21 0.65 5.13
C TYR A 24 -6.99 0.24 6.38
N MET A 25 -6.97 -1.05 6.73
CA MET A 25 -7.61 -1.57 7.95
C MET A 25 -7.04 -0.90 9.20
N HIS A 26 -5.71 -0.81 9.33
CA HIS A 26 -5.07 -0.10 10.44
C HIS A 26 -5.43 1.39 10.49
N MET A 27 -5.45 2.08 9.34
CA MET A 27 -5.88 3.48 9.27
C MET A 27 -7.34 3.64 9.70
N ASN A 28 -8.23 2.79 9.22
CA ASN A 28 -9.65 2.85 9.53
C ASN A 28 -9.92 2.55 11.02
N ILE A 29 -9.27 1.53 11.59
CA ILE A 29 -9.37 1.24 13.03
C ILE A 29 -8.85 2.43 13.85
N LYS A 30 -7.72 3.04 13.45
CA LYS A 30 -7.18 4.24 14.12
C LYS A 30 -8.20 5.39 14.16
N LEU A 31 -8.89 5.64 13.05
CA LEU A 31 -9.95 6.65 12.99
C LEU A 31 -11.15 6.28 13.87
N GLN A 32 -11.61 5.03 13.80
CA GLN A 32 -12.75 4.54 14.59
C GLN A 32 -12.49 4.54 16.10
N CYS A 33 -11.25 4.32 16.51
CA CYS A 33 -10.80 4.30 17.89
C CYS A 33 -10.40 5.68 18.44
N MET A 34 -10.31 6.68 17.57
CA MET A 34 -9.95 8.04 17.95
C MET A 34 -10.91 8.53 19.06
N ASN A 35 -10.35 9.00 20.16
CA ASN A 35 -11.07 9.47 21.36
C ASN A 35 -11.91 8.40 22.10
N LYS A 36 -11.74 7.11 21.79
CA LYS A 36 -12.36 6.01 22.56
C LYS A 36 -11.37 5.41 23.56
N ILE A 37 -11.85 5.07 24.75
CA ILE A 37 -11.03 4.49 25.85
C ILE A 37 -11.34 2.98 26.05
N SER A 38 -11.99 2.34 25.07
CA SER A 38 -12.27 0.90 25.16
C SER A 38 -10.99 0.06 25.11
N ASN A 39 -11.01 -1.11 25.75
CA ASN A 39 -9.88 -2.06 25.73
C ASN A 39 -9.48 -2.44 24.30
N ASP A 40 -10.45 -2.58 23.39
CA ASP A 40 -10.22 -2.91 21.97
C ASP A 40 -9.44 -1.83 21.21
N CYS A 41 -9.50 -0.59 21.67
CA CYS A 41 -8.81 0.57 21.07
C CYS A 41 -7.46 0.87 21.71
N LYS A 42 -7.11 0.20 22.82
CA LYS A 42 -5.90 0.51 23.60
C LYS A 42 -4.63 0.35 22.77
N TRP A 43 -4.52 -0.72 21.99
CA TRP A 43 -3.33 -1.03 21.19
C TRP A 43 -3.12 -0.02 20.05
N ILE A 44 -4.19 0.34 19.33
CA ILE A 44 -4.10 1.22 18.17
C ILE A 44 -3.96 2.69 18.57
N ASN A 45 -4.53 3.12 19.71
CA ASN A 45 -4.49 4.52 20.14
C ASN A 45 -3.06 5.00 20.44
N GLY A 46 -2.25 4.14 21.07
CA GLY A 46 -0.84 4.42 21.34
C GLY A 46 0.06 4.33 20.11
N LEU A 47 -0.34 3.54 19.10
CA LEU A 47 0.48 3.28 17.92
C LEU A 47 0.66 4.54 17.06
N LYS A 48 1.92 4.92 16.81
CA LYS A 48 2.29 6.09 15.99
C LYS A 48 2.68 5.72 14.57
N TYR A 49 3.29 4.56 14.38
CA TYR A 49 3.64 4.01 13.08
C TYR A 49 3.53 2.48 13.13
N TYR A 50 3.21 1.88 11.98
CA TYR A 50 3.28 0.44 11.75
C TYR A 50 4.27 0.22 10.63
N ALA A 51 5.27 -0.63 10.86
CA ALA A 51 6.36 -0.87 9.91
C ALA A 51 6.25 -2.27 9.31
N TYR A 52 6.50 -2.36 8.00
CA TYR A 52 6.55 -3.61 7.26
C TYR A 52 7.98 -3.79 6.74
N SER A 53 8.61 -4.92 7.07
CA SER A 53 9.83 -5.33 6.38
C SER A 53 9.45 -5.85 5.00
N ALA A 54 10.08 -5.32 3.96
CA ALA A 54 9.64 -5.50 2.58
C ALA A 54 10.83 -5.79 1.66
N HIS A 55 10.55 -6.43 0.53
CA HIS A 55 11.48 -6.54 -0.58
C HIS A 55 11.17 -5.47 -1.64
N ASP A 56 12.12 -5.24 -2.54
CA ASP A 56 11.97 -4.44 -3.76
C ASP A 56 10.65 -4.73 -4.52
N THR A 57 10.33 -5.99 -4.71
CA THR A 57 9.09 -6.49 -5.33
C THR A 57 7.84 -6.09 -4.55
N THR A 58 7.90 -6.08 -3.21
CA THR A 58 6.79 -5.64 -2.35
C THR A 58 6.52 -4.15 -2.54
N VAL A 59 7.57 -3.33 -2.55
CA VAL A 59 7.46 -1.87 -2.72
C VAL A 59 6.96 -1.54 -4.14
N TYR A 60 7.46 -2.24 -5.16
CA TYR A 60 6.97 -2.08 -6.53
C TYR A 60 5.49 -2.46 -6.65
N ALA A 61 5.08 -3.60 -6.06
CA ALA A 61 3.69 -4.04 -6.05
C ALA A 61 2.76 -3.08 -5.29
N PHE A 62 3.26 -2.48 -4.21
CA PHE A 62 2.53 -1.43 -3.48
C PHE A 62 2.23 -0.24 -4.39
N PHE A 63 3.24 0.32 -5.06
CA PHE A 63 3.04 1.46 -5.96
C PHE A 63 2.20 1.10 -7.21
N SER A 64 2.23 -0.17 -7.65
CA SER A 64 1.45 -0.61 -8.80
C SER A 64 -0.06 -0.58 -8.54
N ILE A 65 -0.48 -0.85 -7.32
CA ILE A 65 -1.89 -0.69 -6.90
C ILE A 65 -2.36 0.77 -7.06
N PHE A 66 -1.49 1.74 -6.84
CA PHE A 66 -1.81 3.15 -7.06
C PHE A 66 -1.54 3.64 -8.48
N GLY A 67 -0.98 2.79 -9.36
CA GLY A 67 -0.66 3.11 -10.75
C GLY A 67 0.51 4.08 -10.92
N ILE A 68 1.38 4.21 -9.91
CA ILE A 68 2.49 5.18 -9.91
C ILE A 68 3.88 4.56 -9.93
N GLN A 69 3.99 3.23 -10.01
CA GLN A 69 5.24 2.48 -9.95
C GLN A 69 6.30 2.99 -10.93
N SER A 70 5.94 3.24 -12.19
CA SER A 70 6.87 3.73 -13.22
C SER A 70 7.16 5.23 -13.11
N LYS A 71 6.32 5.99 -12.39
CA LYS A 71 6.54 7.42 -12.10
C LYS A 71 7.47 7.61 -10.89
N VAL A 72 7.47 6.66 -9.96
CA VAL A 72 8.23 6.72 -8.70
C VAL A 72 9.57 5.99 -8.80
N ILE A 73 9.60 4.82 -9.44
CA ILE A 73 10.77 3.95 -9.52
C ILE A 73 11.43 4.16 -10.87
N SER A 74 12.52 4.94 -10.88
CA SER A 74 13.23 5.35 -12.10
C SER A 74 14.33 4.37 -12.54
N THR A 75 14.78 3.47 -11.65
CA THR A 75 15.92 2.57 -11.88
C THR A 75 15.46 1.18 -12.31
N CYS A 76 15.80 0.79 -13.56
CA CYS A 76 15.77 -0.58 -14.12
C CYS A 76 14.64 -1.54 -13.67
N GLY A 77 13.45 -1.02 -13.33
CA GLY A 77 12.30 -1.81 -12.91
C GLY A 77 12.19 -2.15 -11.41
N TYR A 78 13.17 -1.80 -10.56
CA TYR A 78 13.11 -2.10 -9.12
C TYR A 78 13.59 -0.93 -8.25
N PRO A 79 13.00 -0.75 -7.04
CA PRO A 79 13.51 0.19 -6.05
C PRO A 79 14.97 -0.08 -5.69
N ASP A 80 15.73 0.98 -5.44
CA ASP A 80 17.13 0.86 -4.99
C ASP A 80 17.20 0.17 -3.61
N TYR A 81 18.40 -0.33 -3.26
CA TYR A 81 18.65 -0.85 -1.92
C TYR A 81 18.30 0.21 -0.86
N SER A 82 17.62 -0.22 0.22
CA SER A 82 17.08 0.64 1.30
C SER A 82 15.96 1.62 0.90
N ALA A 83 15.38 1.48 -0.29
CA ALA A 83 14.18 2.21 -0.65
C ALA A 83 13.01 1.95 0.32
N GLY A 84 12.18 2.96 0.55
CA GLY A 84 11.07 2.88 1.50
C GLY A 84 9.87 3.71 1.07
N ALA A 85 8.67 3.19 1.30
CA ALA A 85 7.43 3.91 1.11
C ALA A 85 6.81 4.26 2.48
N PHE A 86 6.35 5.50 2.62
CA PHE A 86 5.73 6.01 3.84
C PHE A 86 4.32 6.48 3.52
N VAL A 87 3.32 5.97 4.24
CA VAL A 87 1.94 6.44 4.14
C VAL A 87 1.52 7.04 5.47
N GLU A 88 1.24 8.34 5.45
CA GLU A 88 0.82 9.13 6.60
C GLU A 88 -0.70 9.29 6.56
N LEU A 89 -1.38 8.97 7.66
CA LEU A 89 -2.79 9.26 7.87
C LEU A 89 -2.96 10.64 8.51
N TRP A 90 -3.81 11.47 7.92
CA TRP A 90 -4.11 12.84 8.36
C TRP A 90 -5.61 13.02 8.58
N LEU A 91 -5.98 13.77 9.62
CA LEU A 91 -7.35 14.22 9.85
C LEU A 91 -7.36 15.74 9.74
N ASN A 92 -8.06 16.28 8.75
CA ASN A 92 -8.24 17.71 8.64
C ASN A 92 -9.30 18.17 9.65
N ARG A 93 -8.93 19.09 10.55
CA ARG A 93 -9.84 19.55 11.61
C ARG A 93 -10.91 20.52 11.11
N ALA A 94 -10.71 21.13 9.93
CA ALA A 94 -11.68 22.08 9.38
C ALA A 94 -12.92 21.39 8.79
N ASP A 95 -12.74 20.26 8.09
CA ASP A 95 -13.83 19.49 7.47
C ASP A 95 -14.10 18.15 8.16
N ASN A 96 -13.28 17.79 9.16
CA ASN A 96 -13.31 16.52 9.88
C ASN A 96 -13.16 15.29 8.95
N LYS A 97 -12.46 15.43 7.82
CA LYS A 97 -12.23 14.36 6.84
C LYS A 97 -10.82 13.79 6.93
N ALA A 98 -10.71 12.50 6.64
CA ALA A 98 -9.45 11.78 6.63
C ALA A 98 -8.77 11.85 5.26
N TYR A 99 -7.46 12.04 5.29
CA TYR A 99 -6.60 12.14 4.12
C TYR A 99 -5.38 11.25 4.31
N PHE A 100 -4.72 10.90 3.23
CA PHE A 100 -3.40 10.28 3.27
C PHE A 100 -2.38 11.12 2.49
N LYS A 101 -1.12 10.98 2.92
CA LYS A 101 0.05 11.49 2.21
C LYS A 101 1.05 10.36 2.06
N MET A 102 1.61 10.22 0.87
CA MET A 102 2.53 9.17 0.50
C MET A 102 3.89 9.81 0.16
N ARG A 103 4.95 9.23 0.71
CA ARG A 103 6.32 9.63 0.41
C ARG A 103 7.18 8.43 0.04
N TYR A 104 8.22 8.71 -0.71
CA TYR A 104 9.22 7.73 -1.12
C TYR A 104 10.61 8.17 -0.68
N HIS A 105 11.32 7.25 -0.02
CA HIS A 105 12.74 7.30 0.24
C HIS A 105 13.43 6.46 -0.83
N GLN A 106 14.38 7.05 -1.55
CA GLN A 106 14.99 6.35 -2.67
C GLN A 106 16.08 5.38 -2.23
N ASN A 107 17.06 5.83 -1.45
CA ASN A 107 18.19 5.02 -0.97
C ASN A 107 18.93 5.74 0.18
N ASP A 108 19.86 5.04 0.82
CA ASP A 108 20.68 5.51 1.94
C ASP A 108 21.63 6.67 1.58
N GLY A 109 22.01 6.80 0.31
CA GLY A 109 22.74 7.96 -0.20
C GLY A 109 21.92 9.24 -0.26
N ASN A 110 20.58 9.14 -0.24
CA ASN A 110 19.66 10.27 -0.30
C ASN A 110 18.49 10.11 0.69
N VAL A 111 18.68 10.67 1.88
CA VAL A 111 17.73 10.62 3.00
C VAL A 111 16.45 11.45 2.81
N THR A 112 16.24 12.05 1.64
CA THR A 112 15.06 12.89 1.35
C THR A 112 13.80 12.03 1.18
N LEU A 113 12.71 12.45 1.82
CA LEU A 113 11.38 11.84 1.64
C LEU A 113 10.57 12.63 0.60
N TYR A 114 10.56 12.12 -0.64
CA TYR A 114 9.88 12.76 -1.76
C TYR A 114 8.37 12.54 -1.71
N PRO A 115 7.53 13.59 -1.78
CA PRO A 115 6.08 13.42 -1.81
C PRO A 115 5.64 12.83 -3.15
N VAL A 116 4.94 11.69 -3.14
CA VAL A 116 4.50 10.99 -4.36
C VAL A 116 2.98 10.90 -4.51
N THR A 117 2.20 11.38 -3.53
CA THR A 117 0.73 11.40 -3.60
C THR A 117 0.18 12.05 -4.86
N HIS A 118 0.80 13.16 -5.28
CA HIS A 118 0.37 13.94 -6.43
C HIS A 118 0.48 13.17 -7.77
N LEU A 119 1.24 12.08 -7.80
CA LEU A 119 1.41 11.22 -8.98
C LEU A 119 0.22 10.27 -9.19
N ILE A 120 -0.61 10.08 -8.15
CA ILE A 120 -1.82 9.26 -8.21
C ILE A 120 -2.89 10.09 -8.91
N ASP A 121 -3.37 9.61 -10.05
CA ASP A 121 -4.26 10.38 -10.92
C ASP A 121 -5.55 10.79 -10.18
N ALA A 122 -6.12 9.88 -9.37
CA ALA A 122 -7.32 10.14 -8.54
C ALA A 122 -7.13 11.19 -7.43
N CYS A 123 -5.91 11.68 -7.21
CA CYS A 123 -5.61 12.72 -6.24
C CYS A 123 -5.53 14.13 -6.86
N ASP A 124 -5.69 14.26 -8.19
CA ASP A 124 -5.63 15.50 -8.98
C ASP A 124 -4.43 16.40 -8.64
N GLY A 125 -3.23 15.81 -8.54
CA GLY A 125 -2.00 16.55 -8.26
C GLY A 125 -1.87 17.11 -6.83
N ARG A 126 -2.81 16.80 -5.92
CA ARG A 126 -2.79 17.29 -4.53
C ARG A 126 -1.75 16.56 -3.69
N LYS A 127 -1.18 17.27 -2.71
CA LYS A 127 -0.21 16.72 -1.73
C LYS A 127 -0.87 15.83 -0.67
N TYR A 128 -2.14 16.06 -0.40
CA TYR A 128 -2.99 15.28 0.50
C TYR A 128 -4.17 14.77 -0.32
N CYS A 129 -4.45 13.47 -0.22
CA CYS A 129 -5.50 12.82 -1.01
C CYS A 129 -6.54 12.21 -0.08
N SER A 130 -7.81 12.20 -0.50
CA SER A 130 -8.89 11.64 0.32
C SER A 130 -8.57 10.19 0.68
N LEU A 131 -8.81 9.81 1.93
CA LEU A 131 -8.66 8.41 2.35
C LEU A 131 -9.58 7.47 1.56
N ASP A 132 -10.67 7.98 0.98
CA ASP A 132 -11.57 7.21 0.10
C ASP A 132 -10.86 6.68 -1.15
N VAL A 133 -9.87 7.41 -1.68
CA VAL A 133 -9.06 6.94 -2.82
C VAL A 133 -8.20 5.75 -2.40
N PHE A 134 -7.64 5.78 -1.18
CA PHE A 134 -6.90 4.66 -0.63
C PHE A 134 -7.81 3.46 -0.36
N LYS A 135 -9.02 3.70 0.17
CA LYS A 135 -10.06 2.68 0.36
C LYS A 135 -10.42 2.01 -0.96
N ALA A 136 -10.66 2.80 -2.00
CA ALA A 136 -11.02 2.28 -3.33
C ALA A 136 -9.89 1.40 -3.90
N ALA A 137 -8.63 1.81 -3.74
CA ALA A 137 -7.49 0.99 -4.11
C ALA A 137 -7.44 -0.33 -3.32
N ALA A 138 -7.64 -0.27 -2.00
CA ALA A 138 -7.68 -1.45 -1.14
C ALA A 138 -8.83 -2.41 -1.51
N ASP A 139 -10.04 -1.90 -1.72
CA ASP A 139 -11.20 -2.70 -2.12
C ASP A 139 -10.97 -3.38 -3.47
N ARG A 140 -10.43 -2.63 -4.46
CA ARG A 140 -10.14 -3.17 -5.80
C ARG A 140 -9.09 -4.28 -5.77
N SER A 141 -8.08 -4.13 -4.93
CA SER A 141 -6.99 -5.12 -4.78
C SER A 141 -7.28 -6.17 -3.70
N ARG A 142 -8.49 -6.24 -3.15
CA ARG A 142 -8.84 -7.26 -2.15
C ARG A 142 -8.93 -8.63 -2.82
N SER A 143 -8.43 -9.65 -2.14
CA SER A 143 -8.61 -11.04 -2.55
C SER A 143 -10.09 -11.42 -2.49
N ASP A 144 -10.58 -12.09 -3.53
CA ASP A 144 -11.96 -12.60 -3.60
C ASP A 144 -12.20 -13.76 -2.62
N ILE A 145 -11.11 -14.42 -2.18
CA ILE A 145 -11.13 -15.47 -1.16
C ILE A 145 -10.54 -14.98 0.17
N PRO A 146 -10.99 -15.50 1.33
CA PRO A 146 -10.45 -15.14 2.63
C PRO A 146 -8.93 -15.36 2.73
N MET A 147 -8.24 -14.53 3.52
CA MET A 147 -6.78 -14.63 3.67
C MET A 147 -6.33 -16.00 4.21
N SER A 148 -7.10 -16.62 5.11
CA SER A 148 -6.84 -17.97 5.62
C SER A 148 -6.84 -19.02 4.51
N GLU A 149 -7.72 -18.86 3.53
CA GLU A 149 -7.80 -19.71 2.36
C GLU A 149 -6.66 -19.41 1.38
N MET A 150 -6.33 -18.13 1.15
CA MET A 150 -5.13 -17.76 0.36
C MET A 150 -3.85 -18.37 0.93
N ILE A 151 -3.66 -18.36 2.25
CA ILE A 151 -2.48 -18.97 2.89
C ILE A 151 -2.45 -20.48 2.64
N ARG A 152 -3.60 -21.15 2.75
CA ARG A 152 -3.74 -22.58 2.48
C ARG A 152 -3.41 -22.92 1.02
N GLU A 153 -3.91 -22.13 0.07
CA GLU A 153 -3.64 -22.36 -1.36
C GLU A 153 -2.20 -21.99 -1.75
N ARG A 154 -1.61 -20.93 -1.17
CA ARG A 154 -0.18 -20.62 -1.34
C ARG A 154 0.73 -21.72 -0.81
N GLY A 155 0.36 -22.37 0.30
CA GLY A 155 1.08 -23.52 0.84
C GLY A 155 1.05 -24.76 -0.06
N ARG A 156 0.09 -24.82 -1.01
CA ARG A 156 -0.03 -25.90 -2.00
C ARG A 156 0.66 -25.58 -3.34
N MET A 157 0.90 -24.31 -3.64
CA MET A 157 1.61 -23.89 -4.84
C MET A 157 3.13 -24.06 -4.65
N ALA A 158 3.70 -25.11 -5.24
CA ALA A 158 5.14 -25.20 -5.43
C ALA A 158 5.61 -24.02 -6.30
N TYR A 159 6.56 -23.23 -5.78
CA TYR A 159 7.14 -22.11 -6.51
C TYR A 159 7.83 -22.61 -7.78
N ILE A 160 7.34 -22.20 -8.95
CA ILE A 160 8.16 -22.20 -10.17
C ILE A 160 8.96 -20.89 -10.14
N ALA A 161 10.22 -20.99 -9.70
CA ALA A 161 11.17 -19.92 -9.88
C ALA A 161 11.52 -19.84 -11.37
N LEU A 162 11.22 -18.71 -12.01
CA LEU A 162 11.86 -18.31 -13.27
C LEU A 162 13.03 -17.42 -12.89
N GLU A 163 14.23 -17.99 -12.97
CA GLU A 163 15.49 -17.28 -12.84
C GLU A 163 15.62 -16.30 -14.02
N CYS A 164 15.90 -15.02 -13.72
CA CYS A 164 16.47 -14.11 -14.71
C CYS A 164 17.98 -14.32 -14.67
N GLU A 165 18.53 -14.97 -15.69
CA GLU A 165 19.97 -15.03 -15.91
C GLU A 165 20.51 -13.62 -16.23
N ALA A 166 21.67 -13.31 -15.66
CA ALA A 166 22.39 -12.05 -15.82
C ALA A 166 23.19 -11.99 -17.12
#